data_AF-A0A3M6DBT0-F1
#
_entry.id   AF-A0A3M6DBT0-F1
#
_cell.length_a   1.000
_cell.length_b   1.000
_cell.length_c   1.000
_cell.angle_alpha   90.00
_cell.angle_beta   90.00
_cell.angle_gamma   90.00
#
_symmetry.space_group_name_H-M   'P 1'
#
loop_
_entity.id
_entity.type
_entity.pdbx_description
1 polymer ?
#
loop_
_entity_poly.entity_id
_entity_poly.type
_entity_poly.pdbx_seq_one_letter_code
_entity_poly.pdbx_strand_id
1 'polypeptide(L)'
;SGHLHQLNLDGQLISDMERDDLHREIFRTQGKLTSCFGYDSMGRKAWQYATTLPAEKLSQIQNPLIKPERYVEHAYNPIHRRYE
;
A
#
# COMPACT_ATOMS: atom_id res chain seq x y z
N SER A 1 -10.48 13.86 4.23
CA SER A 1 -9.79 15.14 3.93
C SER A 1 -8.30 14.95 4.11
N GLY A 2 -7.66 14.54 3.03
CA GLY A 2 -6.24 14.69 2.82
C GLY A 2 -5.29 13.62 3.36
N HIS A 3 -4.17 13.39 2.71
CA HIS A 3 -3.71 13.90 1.42
C HIS A 3 -2.61 12.94 0.97
N LEU A 4 -2.58 12.66 -0.32
CA LEU A 4 -1.39 12.13 -0.97
C LEU A 4 -0.19 12.93 -0.46
N HIS A 5 0.76 12.27 0.19
CA HIS A 5 1.89 12.93 0.83
C HIS A 5 3.19 12.46 0.20
N GLN A 6 3.91 13.41 -0.39
CA GLN A 6 5.13 13.17 -1.12
C GLN A 6 6.36 13.56 -0.32
N LEU A 7 7.36 12.70 -0.35
CA LEU A 7 8.72 12.99 0.03
C LEU A 7 9.52 13.25 -1.24
N ASN A 8 9.99 14.49 -1.39
CA ASN A 8 10.76 14.93 -2.53
C ASN A 8 12.17 15.34 -2.07
N LEU A 9 13.19 15.02 -2.87
CA LEU A 9 14.55 15.53 -2.72
C LEU A 9 14.91 16.23 -4.02
N ASP A 10 15.28 17.51 -3.96
CA ASP A 10 15.63 18.32 -5.14
C ASP A 10 14.56 18.32 -6.25
N GLY A 11 13.29 18.27 -5.86
CA GLY A 11 12.15 18.20 -6.78
C GLY A 11 11.91 16.82 -7.40
N GLN A 12 12.74 15.82 -7.09
CA GLN A 12 12.52 14.43 -7.47
C GLN A 12 11.67 13.71 -6.41
N LEU A 13 10.61 13.04 -6.86
CA LEU A 13 9.80 12.17 -6.01
C LEU A 13 10.62 10.95 -5.53
N ILE A 14 10.79 10.86 -4.21
CA ILE A 14 11.43 9.73 -3.54
C ILE A 14 10.40 8.71 -3.09
N SER A 15 9.30 9.20 -2.50
CA SER A 15 8.23 8.37 -1.97
C SER A 15 6.91 9.11 -2.00
N ASP A 16 5.86 8.41 -2.38
CA ASP A 16 4.47 8.88 -2.25
C ASP A 16 3.72 7.98 -1.26
N MET A 17 2.79 8.54 -0.51
CA MET A 17 2.03 7.85 0.52
C MET A 17 0.55 8.21 0.44
N GLU A 18 -0.31 7.19 0.47
CA GLU A 18 -1.76 7.35 0.56
C GLU A 18 -2.28 6.82 1.88
N ARG A 19 -3.30 7.49 2.41
CA ARG A 19 -3.92 7.18 3.70
C ARG A 19 -5.43 7.06 3.54
N ASP A 20 -6.04 6.18 4.32
CA ASP A 20 -7.50 6.11 4.44
C ASP A 20 -8.07 7.25 5.29
N ASP A 21 -9.40 7.28 5.43
CA ASP A 21 -10.11 8.30 6.22
C ASP A 21 -9.76 8.28 7.72
N LEU A 22 -9.15 7.19 8.20
CA LEU A 22 -8.64 7.06 9.57
C LEU A 22 -7.15 7.46 9.67
N HIS A 23 -6.61 8.08 8.63
CA HIS A 23 -5.21 8.49 8.50
C HIS A 23 -4.21 7.32 8.58
N ARG A 24 -4.65 6.10 8.30
CA ARG A 24 -3.78 4.93 8.26
C ARG A 24 -3.19 4.80 6.87
N GLU A 25 -1.89 4.60 6.80
CA GLU A 25 -1.20 4.43 5.53
C GLU A 25 -1.62 3.11 4.88
N ILE A 26 -2.23 3.20 3.70
CA ILE A 26 -2.72 2.03 2.95
C ILE A 26 -1.81 1.71 1.77
N PHE A 27 -0.95 2.67 1.39
CA PHE A 27 -0.11 2.57 0.21
C PHE A 27 1.14 3.46 0.32
N ARG A 28 2.27 2.99 -0.23
CA ARG A 28 3.50 3.77 -0.38
C ARG A 28 4.32 3.37 -1.61
N THR A 29 4.86 4.35 -2.33
CA THR A 29 5.96 4.12 -3.29
C THR A 29 7.31 4.44 -2.66
N GLN A 30 8.36 3.73 -3.07
CA GLN A 30 9.74 4.09 -2.76
C GLN A 30 10.64 3.59 -3.90
N GLY A 31 11.05 4.51 -4.77
CA GLY A 31 11.65 4.15 -6.06
C GLY A 31 10.71 3.28 -6.90
N LYS A 32 11.13 2.07 -7.27
CA LYS A 32 10.30 1.09 -8.02
C LYS A 32 9.44 0.21 -7.13
N LEU A 33 9.63 0.28 -5.80
CA LEU A 33 8.91 -0.57 -4.87
C LEU A 33 7.62 0.11 -4.46
N THR A 34 6.56 -0.68 -4.40
CA THR A 34 5.27 -0.26 -3.93
C THR A 34 4.85 -1.17 -2.78
N SER A 35 4.54 -0.60 -1.62
CA SER A 35 4.07 -1.31 -0.45
C SER A 35 2.59 -1.03 -0.21
N CYS A 36 1.84 -2.05 0.14
CA CYS A 36 0.41 -1.99 0.41
C CYS A 36 0.15 -2.56 1.81
N PHE A 37 -0.80 -1.95 2.52
CA PHE A 37 -1.11 -2.29 3.90
C PHE A 37 -2.62 -2.42 4.09
N GLY A 38 -3.02 -3.44 4.85
CA GLY A 38 -4.40 -3.58 5.29
C GLY A 38 -4.50 -3.73 6.79
N TYR A 39 -5.63 -3.25 7.31
CA TYR A 39 -5.91 -3.18 8.74
C TYR A 39 -7.20 -3.92 9.05
N ASP A 40 -7.26 -4.51 10.24
CA ASP A 40 -8.51 -5.07 10.78
C ASP A 40 -9.44 -3.95 11.30
N SER A 41 -10.62 -4.35 11.76
CA SER A 41 -11.62 -3.43 12.33
C SER A 41 -11.15 -2.75 13.61
N MET A 42 -10.15 -3.30 14.30
CA MET A 42 -9.54 -2.71 15.49
C MET A 42 -8.38 -1.76 15.13
N GLY A 43 -8.05 -1.61 13.86
CA GLY A 43 -6.96 -0.75 13.39
C GLY A 43 -5.57 -1.37 13.49
N ARG A 44 -5.46 -2.67 13.79
CA ARG A 44 -4.19 -3.39 13.77
C ARG A 44 -3.86 -3.76 12.33
N LYS A 45 -2.59 -3.69 11.95
CA LYS A 45 -2.15 -4.11 10.61
C LYS A 45 -2.36 -5.62 10.48
N ALA A 46 -3.26 -6.04 9.59
CA ALA A 46 -3.62 -7.43 9.35
C ALA A 46 -2.75 -8.08 8.27
N TRP A 47 -2.31 -7.29 7.28
CA TRP A 47 -1.41 -7.76 6.24
C TRP A 47 -0.59 -6.62 5.64
N GLN A 48 0.51 -7.00 5.00
CA GLN A 48 1.28 -6.12 4.13
C GLN A 48 1.97 -6.91 3.04
N TYR A 49 2.25 -6.25 1.92
CA TYR A 49 3.14 -6.78 0.91
C TYR A 49 3.86 -5.66 0.17
N ALA A 50 4.93 -6.03 -0.53
CA ALA A 50 5.66 -5.16 -1.42
C ALA A 50 5.78 -5.78 -2.82
N THR A 51 5.68 -4.92 -3.83
CA THR A 51 5.65 -5.29 -5.24
C THR A 51 6.38 -4.27 -6.09
N THR A 52 6.85 -4.67 -7.27
CA THR A 52 7.41 -3.74 -8.26
C THR A 52 6.36 -3.24 -9.24
N LEU A 53 5.10 -3.64 -9.06
CA LEU A 53 3.99 -3.11 -9.85
C LEU A 53 3.80 -1.61 -9.55
N PRO A 54 3.51 -0.79 -10.58
CA PRO A 54 3.23 0.63 -10.41
C PRO A 54 2.00 0.89 -9.53
N ALA A 55 2.03 2.01 -8.82
CA ALA A 55 0.97 2.50 -7.94
C ALA A 55 -0.41 2.49 -8.62
N GLU A 56 -0.46 2.90 -9.88
CA GLU A 56 -1.69 3.08 -10.63
C GLU A 56 -2.39 1.74 -10.89
N LYS A 57 -1.62 0.66 -11.04
CA LYS A 57 -2.16 -0.70 -11.18
C LYS A 57 -2.67 -1.28 -9.86
N LEU A 58 -2.31 -0.65 -8.75
CA LEU A 58 -2.62 -1.07 -7.39
C LEU A 58 -3.72 -0.21 -6.74
N SER A 59 -4.14 0.88 -7.38
CA SER A 59 -5.31 1.69 -7.00
C SER A 59 -6.58 0.85 -6.79
N GLN A 60 -6.69 -0.31 -7.45
CA GLN A 60 -7.79 -1.26 -7.31
C GLN A 60 -7.81 -2.04 -5.98
N ILE A 61 -6.73 -2.04 -5.19
CA ILE A 61 -6.68 -2.73 -3.89
C ILE A 61 -7.66 -2.11 -2.89
N GLN A 62 -8.00 -0.83 -3.06
CA GLN A 62 -9.03 -0.18 -2.25
C GLN A 62 -10.46 -0.59 -2.63
N ASN A 63 -10.64 -1.34 -3.72
CA ASN A 63 -11.97 -1.80 -4.08
C ASN A 63 -12.40 -2.88 -3.07
N PRO A 64 -13.45 -2.66 -2.26
CA PRO A 64 -13.92 -3.66 -1.29
C PRO A 64 -14.41 -4.97 -1.93
N LEU A 65 -14.64 -4.98 -3.25
CA LEU A 65 -14.94 -6.20 -4.02
C LEU A 65 -13.69 -7.05 -4.31
N ILE A 66 -12.51 -6.45 -4.19
CA ILE A 66 -11.22 -7.09 -4.41
C ILE A 66 -10.68 -7.53 -3.07
N LYS A 67 -10.72 -8.85 -2.83
CA LYS A 67 -10.12 -9.48 -1.66
C LYS A 67 -8.61 -9.28 -1.65
N PRO A 68 -8.05 -8.42 -0.77
CA PRO A 68 -6.63 -8.12 -0.77
C PRO A 68 -5.77 -9.35 -0.48
N GLU A 69 -6.35 -10.36 0.20
CA GLU A 69 -5.71 -11.66 0.43
C GLU A 69 -5.14 -12.30 -0.85
N ARG A 70 -5.76 -12.06 -2.02
CA ARG A 70 -5.30 -12.58 -3.30
C ARG A 70 -4.03 -11.91 -3.83
N TYR A 71 -3.74 -10.69 -3.36
CA TYR A 71 -2.51 -9.99 -3.70
C TYR A 71 -1.40 -10.32 -2.72
N VAL A 72 -1.71 -10.48 -1.42
CA VAL A 72 -0.69 -10.73 -0.39
C VAL A 72 0.22 -11.92 -0.79
N GLU A 73 -0.36 -13.03 -1.23
CA GLU A 73 0.38 -14.26 -1.57
C GLU A 73 0.70 -14.40 -3.07
N HIS A 74 0.53 -13.33 -3.86
CA HIS A 74 0.75 -13.38 -5.30
C HIS A 74 2.24 -13.57 -5.62
N ALA A 75 2.56 -14.34 -6.68
CA ALA A 75 3.93 -14.60 -7.11
C ALA A 75 4.76 -13.34 -7.46
N TYR A 76 4.11 -12.19 -7.64
CA TYR A 76 4.77 -10.90 -7.90
C TYR A 76 5.14 -10.14 -6.62
N ASN A 77 4.79 -10.67 -5.45
CA ASN A 77 4.92 -10.03 -4.15
C ASN A 77 5.81 -10.89 -3.24
N PRO A 78 7.12 -10.94 -3.52
CA PRO A 78 8.06 -11.82 -2.81
C PRO A 78 8.21 -11.45 -1.33
N ILE A 79 7.87 -10.20 -0.97
CA ILE A 79 7.87 -9.74 0.41
C ILE A 79 6.41 -9.53 0.81
N HIS A 80 5.90 -10.39 1.67
CA HIS A 80 4.57 -10.24 2.24
C HIS A 80 4.53 -10.79 3.66
N ARG A 81 3.56 -10.32 4.45
CA ARG A 81 3.29 -10.80 5.80
C ARG A 81 1.80 -10.71 6.10
N ARG A 82 1.29 -11.77 6.73
CA ARG A 82 0.01 -11.77 7.43
C ARG A 82 0.26 -11.70 8.93
N TYR A 83 -0.61 -11.01 9.64
CA TYR A 83 -0.58 -10.88 11.08
C TYR A 83 -1.83 -11.58 11.63
N GLU A 84 -1.62 -12.47 12.59
CA GLU A 84 -2.67 -13.21 13.31
C GLU A 84 -3.10 -12.48 14.59
#